data_AF-A0A929TBC7-F1
#
_entry.id   AF-A0A929TBC7-F1
#
_cell.length_a   1.000
_cell.length_b   1.000
_cell.length_c   1.000
_cell.angle_alpha   90.00
_cell.angle_beta   90.00
_cell.angle_gamma   90.00
#
_symmetry.space_group_name_H-M   'P 1'
#
loop_
_entity.id
_entity.type
_entity.pdbx_description
1 polymer ?
#
loop_
_entity_poly.entity_id
_entity_poly.type
_entity_poly.pdbx_seq_one_letter_code
_entity_poly.pdbx_strand_id
1 'polypeptide(L)'
;MIEYNMQFFAEEVTSEADATEGDDVQMDPVEQEPANEEIKQVDMNRIFADARRRAEAQQKQKQNAIDKKYAERFGNNGIINPETGKPIMSASEYLDAVAAQERVAAQEELRDKGVDPAIIDRMVEASPVMKQAQAVLSENMAMRTQAKVNDDIQSIIAFDPEIGSAADIMAQDNFEDVYRYAEATKISFADAYKIVNFDRIAAARAHAAEQGAINQAYSKGHLRASAGLATNDDSVEIPASQIEMWKEAFPDKSPAQLKKLYNAAMKTRG
;
A
#
# COMPACT_ATOMS: atom_id res chain seq x y z
N MET A 1 0.87 -16.38 -45.32
CA MET A 1 -0.40 -15.83 -44.81
C MET A 1 -0.66 -16.50 -43.47
N ILE A 2 -0.81 -15.74 -42.39
CA ILE A 2 -1.12 -16.33 -41.08
C ILE A 2 -2.62 -16.67 -41.11
N GLU A 3 -2.97 -17.95 -41.17
CA GLU A 3 -4.37 -18.39 -41.19
C GLU A 3 -5.03 -18.17 -39.81
N TYR A 4 -6.20 -17.54 -39.81
CA TYR A 4 -6.97 -17.18 -38.64
C TYR A 4 -7.80 -18.38 -38.16
N ASN A 5 -7.18 -19.34 -37.46
CA ASN A 5 -7.88 -20.55 -37.04
C ASN A 5 -8.29 -20.48 -35.56
N MET A 6 -9.43 -19.83 -35.28
CA MET A 6 -10.01 -19.70 -33.92
C MET A 6 -10.69 -20.97 -33.39
N GLN A 7 -10.73 -22.06 -34.15
CA GLN A 7 -11.39 -23.31 -33.74
C GLN A 7 -10.61 -24.14 -32.71
N PHE A 8 -9.46 -23.68 -32.23
CA PHE A 8 -8.62 -24.43 -31.28
C PHE A 8 -8.86 -24.11 -29.78
N PHE A 9 -9.90 -23.36 -29.43
CA PHE A 9 -10.15 -22.87 -28.06
C PHE A 9 -11.41 -23.44 -27.36
N ALA A 10 -12.13 -24.37 -27.98
CA ALA A 10 -13.28 -25.01 -27.36
C ALA A 10 -12.84 -26.26 -26.59
N GLU A 11 -12.46 -26.09 -25.32
CA GLU A 11 -12.44 -27.19 -24.36
C GLU A 11 -13.17 -26.73 -23.09
N GLU A 12 -14.20 -27.50 -22.73
CA GLU A 12 -15.29 -27.20 -21.81
C GLU A 12 -14.80 -26.78 -20.40
N VAL A 13 -15.35 -25.67 -19.90
CA VAL A 13 -15.33 -25.37 -18.47
C VAL A 13 -16.61 -25.96 -17.88
N THR A 14 -16.56 -27.21 -17.44
CA THR A 14 -17.61 -27.78 -16.59
C THR A 14 -17.49 -27.16 -15.20
N SER A 15 -18.41 -26.25 -14.88
CA SER A 15 -18.61 -25.74 -13.53
C SER A 15 -19.51 -26.69 -12.76
N GLU A 16 -18.95 -27.60 -11.96
CA GLU A 16 -19.69 -28.25 -10.89
C GLU A 16 -19.68 -27.33 -9.67
N ALA A 17 -20.80 -26.62 -9.48
CA ALA A 17 -21.18 -26.04 -8.21
C ALA A 17 -21.95 -27.12 -7.45
N ASP A 18 -21.36 -27.66 -6.39
CA ASP A 18 -22.08 -28.51 -5.43
C ASP A 18 -22.43 -27.68 -4.20
N ALA A 19 -23.74 -27.58 -3.97
CA ALA A 19 -24.36 -26.93 -2.84
C ALA A 19 -24.93 -28.03 -1.94
N THR A 20 -24.57 -28.04 -0.67
CA THR A 20 -25.27 -28.80 0.35
C THR A 20 -25.49 -27.96 1.62
N GLU A 21 -26.78 -27.74 1.90
CA GLU A 21 -27.40 -27.52 3.22
C GLU A 21 -26.85 -28.53 4.23
N GLY A 22 -26.76 -28.35 5.54
CA GLY A 22 -27.25 -27.38 6.52
C GLY A 22 -27.17 -28.13 7.85
N ASP A 23 -26.77 -27.50 8.95
CA ASP A 23 -27.10 -28.03 10.29
C ASP A 23 -27.08 -26.92 11.34
N ASP A 24 -28.16 -26.85 12.09
CA ASP A 24 -28.43 -25.92 13.19
C ASP A 24 -27.53 -26.25 14.39
N VAL A 25 -26.82 -25.24 14.93
CA VAL A 25 -26.26 -25.31 16.28
C VAL A 25 -26.64 -24.08 17.08
N GLN A 26 -27.32 -24.36 18.19
CA GLN A 26 -27.84 -23.45 19.21
C GLN A 26 -26.77 -22.48 19.74
N MET A 27 -27.14 -21.20 19.86
CA MET A 27 -26.37 -20.16 20.53
C MET A 27 -26.67 -20.13 22.02
N ASP A 28 -25.64 -20.28 22.86
CA ASP A 28 -25.58 -19.69 24.19
C ASP A 28 -24.47 -18.61 24.22
N PRO A 29 -24.61 -17.52 24.99
CA PRO A 29 -23.82 -16.31 24.82
C PRO A 29 -22.48 -16.42 25.56
N VAL A 30 -21.37 -16.32 24.83
CA VAL A 30 -20.03 -16.19 25.40
C VAL A 30 -19.71 -14.71 25.59
N GLU A 31 -19.46 -14.33 26.85
CA GLU A 31 -18.83 -13.08 27.27
C GLU A 31 -17.54 -12.83 26.48
N GLN A 32 -17.49 -11.70 25.76
CA GLN A 32 -16.31 -11.28 25.00
C GLN A 32 -15.35 -10.48 25.90
N GLU A 33 -14.22 -11.09 26.23
CA GLU A 33 -12.99 -10.37 26.57
C GLU A 33 -12.40 -9.73 25.29
N PRO A 34 -12.00 -8.44 25.30
CA PRO A 34 -11.38 -7.80 24.15
C PRO A 34 -9.87 -8.08 24.17
N ALA A 35 -9.49 -9.28 23.76
CA ALA A 35 -8.14 -9.59 23.34
C ALA A 35 -8.25 -10.47 22.09
N ASN A 36 -7.42 -10.20 21.07
CA ASN A 36 -7.20 -11.06 19.89
C ASN A 36 -7.91 -10.69 18.55
N GLU A 37 -7.99 -9.40 18.20
CA GLU A 37 -8.29 -8.98 16.81
C GLU A 37 -7.02 -8.83 15.94
N GLU A 38 -5.91 -8.32 16.50
CA GLU A 38 -4.67 -8.12 15.74
C GLU A 38 -3.97 -9.42 15.30
N ILE A 39 -3.97 -10.48 16.13
CA ILE A 39 -3.30 -11.76 15.78
C ILE A 39 -4.13 -12.53 14.72
N LYS A 40 -5.46 -12.42 14.76
CA LYS A 40 -6.35 -12.99 13.73
C LYS A 40 -6.21 -12.27 12.38
N GLN A 41 -6.00 -10.96 12.37
CA GLN A 41 -5.82 -10.18 11.15
C GLN A 41 -4.47 -10.46 10.46
N VAL A 42 -3.40 -10.67 11.22
CA VAL A 42 -2.09 -11.07 10.69
C VAL A 42 -2.13 -12.47 10.06
N ASP A 43 -2.87 -13.41 10.64
CA ASP A 43 -3.02 -14.77 10.11
C ASP A 43 -3.86 -14.81 8.83
N MET A 44 -5.00 -14.10 8.81
CA MET A 44 -5.84 -13.98 7.60
C MET A 44 -5.11 -13.30 6.43
N ASN A 45 -4.34 -12.24 6.70
CA ASN A 45 -3.54 -11.57 5.67
C ASN A 45 -2.48 -12.50 5.04
N ARG A 46 -1.87 -13.40 5.83
CA ARG A 46 -0.92 -14.41 5.31
C ARG A 46 -1.63 -15.44 4.44
N ILE A 47 -2.81 -15.90 4.84
CA ILE A 47 -3.62 -16.86 4.07
C ILE A 47 -4.03 -16.26 2.72
N PHE A 48 -4.50 -15.00 2.69
CA PHE A 48 -4.83 -14.32 1.43
C PHE A 48 -3.60 -14.03 0.56
N ALA A 49 -2.46 -13.68 1.17
CA ALA A 49 -1.20 -13.49 0.44
C ALA A 49 -0.69 -14.80 -0.20
N ASP A 50 -0.77 -15.92 0.52
CA ASP A 50 -0.40 -17.23 0.00
C ASP A 50 -1.39 -17.73 -1.06
N ALA A 51 -2.69 -17.49 -0.89
CA ALA A 51 -3.71 -17.79 -1.88
C ALA A 51 -3.48 -16.98 -3.17
N ARG A 52 -3.18 -15.68 -3.06
CA ARG A 52 -2.83 -14.83 -4.19
C ARG A 52 -1.56 -15.31 -4.89
N ARG A 53 -0.51 -15.66 -4.14
CA ARG A 53 0.73 -16.20 -4.72
C ARG A 53 0.48 -17.52 -5.48
N ARG A 54 -0.37 -18.41 -4.96
CA ARG A 54 -0.76 -19.66 -5.64
C ARG A 54 -1.59 -19.38 -6.90
N ALA A 55 -2.54 -18.45 -6.84
CA ALA A 55 -3.34 -18.06 -7.99
C ALA A 55 -2.48 -17.43 -9.11
N GLU A 56 -1.58 -16.51 -8.75
CA GLU A 56 -0.62 -15.89 -9.68
C GLU A 56 0.34 -16.92 -10.28
N ALA A 57 0.84 -17.87 -9.48
CA ALA A 57 1.70 -18.95 -9.99
C ALA A 57 0.96 -19.87 -10.96
N GLN A 58 -0.29 -20.24 -10.66
CA GLN A 58 -1.12 -21.05 -11.55
C GLN A 58 -1.43 -20.32 -12.86
N GLN A 59 -1.77 -19.03 -12.80
CA GLN A 59 -1.98 -18.21 -13.99
C GLN A 59 -0.73 -18.13 -14.86
N LYS A 60 0.44 -17.89 -14.24
CA LYS A 60 1.73 -17.86 -14.95
C LYS A 60 2.05 -19.20 -15.61
N GLN A 61 1.77 -20.32 -14.95
CA GLN A 61 1.95 -21.65 -15.54
C GLN A 61 1.03 -21.87 -16.74
N LYS A 62 -0.25 -21.49 -16.64
CA LYS A 62 -1.19 -21.55 -17.76
C LYS A 62 -0.72 -20.70 -18.93
N GLN A 63 -0.30 -19.47 -18.68
CA GLN A 63 0.22 -18.56 -19.71
C GLN A 63 1.47 -19.15 -20.39
N ASN A 64 2.44 -19.63 -19.61
CA ASN A 64 3.65 -20.26 -20.17
C ASN A 64 3.32 -21.49 -21.03
N ALA A 65 2.32 -22.29 -20.64
CA ALA A 65 1.88 -23.44 -21.42
C ALA A 65 1.23 -23.00 -22.75
N ILE A 66 0.47 -21.91 -22.74
CA ILE A 66 -0.09 -21.32 -23.96
C ILE A 66 1.04 -20.81 -24.86
N ASP A 67 1.96 -20.00 -24.32
CA ASP A 67 3.06 -19.43 -25.10
C ASP A 67 3.95 -20.51 -25.72
N LYS A 68 4.21 -21.60 -24.98
CA LYS A 68 4.93 -22.75 -25.53
C LYS A 68 4.23 -23.36 -26.74
N LYS A 69 2.90 -23.52 -26.70
CA LYS A 69 2.12 -24.01 -27.86
C LYS A 69 2.24 -23.06 -29.05
N TYR A 70 2.25 -21.75 -28.82
CA TYR A 70 2.48 -20.76 -29.88
C TYR A 70 3.89 -20.85 -30.46
N ALA A 71 4.92 -20.93 -29.62
CA ALA A 71 6.30 -21.10 -30.07
C ALA A 71 6.48 -22.38 -30.90
N GLU A 72 5.92 -23.51 -30.44
CA GLU A 72 5.97 -24.80 -31.14
C GLU A 72 5.23 -24.74 -32.50
N ARG A 73 4.06 -24.09 -32.56
CA ARG A 73 3.24 -24.07 -33.78
C ARG A 73 3.62 -23.02 -34.80
N PHE A 74 4.14 -21.88 -34.36
CA PHE A 74 4.41 -20.75 -35.25
C PHE A 74 5.90 -20.52 -35.39
N GLY A 75 6.59 -20.09 -34.32
CA GLY A 75 7.96 -19.66 -34.47
C GLY A 75 8.97 -20.78 -34.76
N ASN A 76 8.83 -21.97 -34.17
CA ASN A 76 9.67 -23.14 -34.51
C ASN A 76 9.41 -23.65 -35.93
N ASN A 77 8.24 -23.32 -36.49
CA ASN A 77 7.88 -23.63 -37.88
C ASN A 77 8.28 -22.51 -38.86
N GLY A 78 9.09 -21.53 -38.40
CA GLY A 78 9.61 -20.45 -39.22
C GLY A 78 8.61 -19.34 -39.53
N ILE A 79 7.47 -19.29 -38.84
CA ILE A 79 6.51 -18.19 -38.99
C ILE A 79 7.02 -16.99 -38.21
N ILE A 80 7.22 -15.89 -38.93
CA ILE A 80 7.74 -14.64 -38.41
C ILE A 80 6.67 -13.55 -38.43
N ASN A 81 6.82 -12.58 -37.54
CA ASN A 81 6.07 -11.34 -37.60
C ASN A 81 6.55 -10.54 -38.84
N PRO A 82 5.64 -10.12 -39.74
CA PRO A 82 6.02 -9.48 -41.00
C PRO A 82 6.65 -8.08 -40.84
N GLU A 83 6.39 -7.39 -39.73
CA GLU A 83 6.96 -6.07 -39.45
C GLU A 83 8.31 -6.16 -38.74
N THR A 84 8.46 -7.08 -37.79
CA THR A 84 9.71 -7.18 -36.99
C THR A 84 10.71 -8.23 -37.51
N GLY A 85 10.27 -9.15 -38.37
CA GLY A 85 11.07 -10.27 -38.87
C GLY A 85 11.40 -11.34 -37.83
N LYS A 86 10.83 -11.25 -36.62
CA LYS A 86 11.13 -12.17 -35.52
C LYS A 86 10.16 -13.37 -35.49
N PRO A 87 10.62 -14.57 -35.08
CA PRO A 87 9.75 -15.72 -34.87
C PRO A 87 8.68 -15.44 -33.81
N ILE A 88 7.47 -15.98 -33.99
CA ILE A 88 6.35 -15.83 -33.05
C ILE A 88 6.48 -16.88 -31.92
N MET A 89 6.82 -16.42 -30.71
CA MET A 89 7.10 -17.25 -29.52
C MET A 89 5.99 -17.24 -28.47
N SER A 90 4.99 -16.38 -28.58
CA SER A 90 3.93 -16.24 -27.58
C SER A 90 2.57 -15.93 -28.20
N ALA A 91 1.50 -16.04 -27.40
CA ALA A 91 0.17 -15.63 -27.83
C ALA A 91 0.10 -14.13 -28.16
N SER A 92 0.76 -13.29 -27.34
CA SER A 92 0.83 -11.85 -27.59
C SER A 92 1.51 -11.54 -28.91
N GLU A 93 2.67 -12.15 -29.17
CA GLU A 93 3.42 -11.94 -30.40
C GLU A 93 2.66 -12.40 -31.65
N TYR A 94 1.79 -13.41 -31.53
CA TYR A 94 0.91 -13.82 -32.61
C TYR A 94 -0.12 -12.73 -32.95
N LEU A 95 -0.78 -12.16 -31.93
CA LEU A 95 -1.73 -11.06 -32.13
C LEU A 95 -1.03 -9.84 -32.75
N ASP A 96 0.18 -9.53 -32.28
CA ASP A 96 1.01 -8.45 -32.84
C ASP A 96 1.37 -8.73 -34.30
N ALA A 97 1.71 -9.99 -34.64
CA ALA A 97 2.02 -10.39 -36.01
C ALA A 97 0.82 -10.30 -36.96
N VAL A 98 -0.38 -10.64 -36.46
CA VAL A 98 -1.65 -10.49 -37.19
C VAL A 98 -1.92 -9.01 -37.47
N ALA A 99 -1.85 -8.15 -36.45
CA ALA A 99 -2.05 -6.71 -36.63
C ALA A 99 -0.98 -6.10 -37.55
N ALA A 100 0.26 -6.57 -37.45
CA ALA A 100 1.35 -6.18 -38.35
C ALA A 100 1.08 -6.59 -39.79
N GLN A 101 0.49 -7.77 -40.03
CA GLN A 101 0.14 -8.22 -41.38
C GLN A 101 -0.88 -7.28 -42.04
N GLU A 102 -1.90 -6.85 -41.30
CA GLU A 102 -2.88 -5.88 -41.80
C GLU A 102 -2.22 -4.54 -42.17
N ARG A 103 -1.31 -4.04 -41.32
CA ARG A 103 -0.55 -2.82 -41.60
C ARG A 103 0.34 -2.95 -42.83
N VAL A 104 1.11 -4.02 -42.94
CA VAL A 104 2.00 -4.26 -44.09
C VAL A 104 1.19 -4.37 -45.37
N ALA A 105 0.07 -5.10 -45.37
CA ALA A 105 -0.82 -5.20 -46.52
C ALA A 105 -1.39 -3.84 -46.94
N ALA A 106 -1.83 -3.01 -45.97
CA ALA A 106 -2.31 -1.65 -46.26
C ALA A 106 -1.20 -0.75 -46.82
N GLN A 107 0.03 -0.86 -46.30
CA GLN A 107 1.19 -0.11 -46.81
C GLN A 107 1.58 -0.55 -48.23
N GLU A 108 1.54 -1.85 -48.52
CA GLU A 108 1.76 -2.38 -49.87
C GLU A 108 0.67 -1.88 -50.83
N GLU A 109 -0.61 -1.91 -50.44
CA GLU A 109 -1.70 -1.38 -51.25
C GLU A 109 -1.54 0.12 -51.56
N LEU A 110 -1.09 0.91 -50.59
CA LEU A 110 -0.76 2.32 -50.80
C LEU A 110 0.37 2.49 -51.81
N ARG A 111 1.45 1.71 -51.69
CA ARG A 111 2.59 1.73 -52.62
C ARG A 111 2.19 1.33 -54.03
N ASP A 112 1.37 0.29 -54.18
CA ASP A 112 0.84 -0.17 -55.47
C ASP A 112 0.00 0.91 -56.16
N LYS A 113 -0.67 1.75 -55.37
CA LYS A 113 -1.42 2.93 -55.85
C LYS A 113 -0.54 4.17 -56.08
N GLY A 114 0.78 4.05 -55.90
CA GLY A 114 1.73 5.14 -56.07
C GLY A 114 1.75 6.16 -54.93
N VAL A 115 1.19 5.80 -53.76
CA VAL A 115 1.20 6.63 -52.55
C VAL A 115 2.31 6.16 -51.62
N ASP A 116 3.19 7.06 -51.20
CA ASP A 116 4.19 6.76 -50.17
C ASP A 116 3.52 6.72 -48.78
N PRO A 117 3.50 5.56 -48.09
CA PRO A 117 2.87 5.42 -46.77
C PRO A 117 3.43 6.40 -45.73
N ALA A 118 4.70 6.78 -45.83
CA ALA A 118 5.34 7.71 -44.90
C ALA A 118 4.75 9.14 -44.97
N ILE A 119 4.02 9.47 -46.04
CA ILE A 119 3.27 10.74 -46.11
C ILE A 119 2.03 10.66 -45.22
N ILE A 120 1.31 9.54 -45.25
CA ILE A 120 0.09 9.34 -44.45
C ILE A 120 0.45 9.32 -42.97
N ASP A 121 1.49 8.59 -42.58
CA ASP A 121 1.95 8.53 -41.19
C ASP A 121 2.28 9.93 -40.65
N ARG A 122 3.05 10.72 -41.42
CA ARG A 122 3.37 12.10 -41.06
C ARG A 122 2.12 12.98 -40.95
N MET A 123 1.13 12.80 -41.83
CA MET A 123 -0.13 13.55 -41.76
C MET A 123 -0.95 13.19 -40.51
N VAL A 124 -0.99 11.91 -40.13
CA VAL A 124 -1.65 11.44 -38.92
C VAL A 124 -0.94 11.97 -37.67
N GLU A 125 0.38 11.85 -37.59
CA GLU A 125 1.18 12.37 -36.48
C GLU A 125 1.08 13.89 -36.36
N ALA A 126 1.08 14.61 -37.48
CA ALA A 126 0.93 16.07 -37.49
C ALA A 126 -0.52 16.53 -37.24
N SER A 127 -1.50 15.62 -37.30
CA SER A 127 -2.92 15.93 -37.15
C SER A 127 -3.20 16.61 -35.81
N PRO A 128 -4.01 17.69 -35.78
CA PRO A 128 -4.43 18.33 -34.54
C PRO A 128 -5.05 17.35 -33.54
N VAL A 129 -5.80 16.36 -34.02
CA VAL A 129 -6.45 15.34 -33.18
C VAL A 129 -5.42 14.46 -32.48
N MET A 130 -4.37 14.04 -33.19
CA MET A 130 -3.31 13.21 -32.59
C MET A 130 -2.50 14.00 -31.55
N LYS A 131 -2.18 15.27 -31.85
CA LYS A 131 -1.49 16.16 -30.89
C LYS A 131 -2.33 16.38 -29.63
N GLN A 132 -3.64 16.60 -29.78
CA GLN A 132 -4.54 16.73 -28.65
C GLN A 132 -4.64 15.43 -27.84
N ALA A 133 -4.74 14.28 -28.51
CA ALA A 133 -4.76 12.99 -27.84
C ALA A 133 -3.47 12.74 -27.05
N GLN A 134 -2.30 13.04 -27.62
CA GLN A 134 -1.01 12.95 -26.91
C GLN A 134 -0.95 13.88 -25.70
N ALA A 135 -1.45 15.12 -25.83
CA ALA A 135 -1.52 16.06 -24.71
C ALA A 135 -2.44 15.57 -23.58
N VAL A 136 -3.62 15.03 -23.92
CA VAL A 136 -4.54 14.46 -22.93
C VAL A 136 -3.94 13.24 -22.25
N LEU A 137 -3.26 12.36 -22.99
CA LEU A 137 -2.60 11.18 -22.42
C LEU A 137 -1.44 11.55 -21.50
N SER A 138 -0.61 12.53 -21.89
CA SER A 138 0.50 12.99 -21.06
C SER A 138 0.01 13.69 -19.79
N GLU A 139 -1.03 14.52 -19.90
CA GLU A 139 -1.68 15.16 -18.76
C GLU A 139 -2.29 14.12 -17.81
N ASN A 140 -3.03 13.13 -18.34
CA ASN A 140 -3.58 12.05 -17.53
C ASN A 140 -2.50 11.22 -16.84
N MET A 141 -1.39 10.94 -17.53
CA MET A 141 -0.25 10.23 -16.94
C MET A 141 0.37 11.07 -15.81
N ALA A 142 0.59 12.37 -16.04
CA ALA A 142 1.13 13.27 -15.03
C ALA A 142 0.21 13.36 -13.80
N MET A 143 -1.11 13.51 -14.00
CA MET A 143 -2.10 13.51 -12.93
C MET A 143 -2.09 12.21 -12.12
N ARG A 144 -2.05 11.05 -12.80
CA ARG A 144 -2.00 9.74 -12.12
C ARG A 144 -0.72 9.56 -11.33
N THR A 145 0.42 9.96 -11.88
CA THR A 145 1.70 9.92 -11.16
C THR A 145 1.67 10.83 -9.95
N GLN A 146 1.17 12.06 -10.09
CA GLN A 146 1.05 13.01 -8.99
C GLN A 146 0.11 12.50 -7.89
N ALA A 147 -1.03 11.92 -8.27
CA ALA A 147 -1.97 11.30 -7.33
C ALA A 147 -1.30 10.16 -6.56
N LYS A 148 -0.59 9.26 -7.26
CA LYS A 148 0.14 8.16 -6.61
C LYS A 148 1.21 8.66 -5.63
N VAL A 149 1.99 9.68 -6.01
CA VAL A 149 2.98 10.29 -5.13
C VAL A 149 2.31 10.89 -3.89
N ASN A 150 1.19 11.60 -4.07
CA ASN A 150 0.44 12.15 -2.95
C ASN A 150 -0.12 11.06 -2.04
N ASP A 151 -0.67 9.99 -2.60
CA ASP A 151 -1.19 8.84 -1.84
C ASP A 151 -0.09 8.15 -1.03
N ASP A 152 1.11 7.98 -1.62
CA ASP A 152 2.28 7.44 -0.94
C ASP A 152 2.71 8.34 0.25
N ILE A 153 2.76 9.67 0.04
CA ILE A 153 3.07 10.64 1.11
C ILE A 153 2.03 10.58 2.23
N GLN A 154 0.73 10.62 1.90
CA GLN A 154 -0.33 10.55 2.91
C GLN A 154 -0.30 9.23 3.68
N SER A 155 0.01 8.13 2.99
CA SER A 155 0.17 6.83 3.64
C SER A 155 1.32 6.85 4.65
N ILE A 156 2.47 7.44 4.30
CA ILE A 156 3.62 7.59 5.21
C ILE A 156 3.24 8.41 6.43
N ILE A 157 2.65 9.60 6.24
CA ILE A 157 2.20 10.48 7.33
C ILE A 157 1.25 9.72 8.29
N ALA A 158 0.36 8.89 7.76
CA ALA A 158 -0.60 8.16 8.58
C ALA A 158 0.05 7.14 9.53
N PHE A 159 1.17 6.53 9.15
CA PHE A 159 1.82 5.50 9.96
C PHE A 159 3.10 5.96 10.67
N ASP A 160 3.66 7.10 10.26
CA ASP A 160 4.84 7.76 10.81
C ASP A 160 4.58 9.27 11.02
N PRO A 161 4.06 9.65 12.19
CA PRO A 161 3.68 11.04 12.50
C PRO A 161 4.84 12.02 12.60
N GLU A 162 6.10 11.56 12.63
CA GLU A 162 7.28 12.43 12.59
C GLU A 162 7.47 13.10 11.23
N ILE A 163 6.87 12.52 10.18
CA ILE A 163 6.87 13.05 8.83
C ILE A 163 5.62 13.91 8.62
N GLY A 164 5.81 15.19 8.28
CA GLY A 164 4.71 16.11 7.97
C GLY A 164 4.55 16.41 6.49
N SER A 165 5.58 16.15 5.69
CA SER A 165 5.64 16.56 4.29
C SER A 165 6.59 15.69 3.45
N ALA A 166 6.47 15.81 2.12
CA ALA A 166 7.43 15.22 1.19
C ALA A 166 8.87 15.71 1.43
N ALA A 167 9.04 16.96 1.89
CA ALA A 167 10.35 17.52 2.18
C ALA A 167 11.03 16.82 3.36
N ASP A 168 10.25 16.44 4.39
CA ASP A 168 10.77 15.74 5.56
C ASP A 168 11.23 14.32 5.20
N ILE A 169 10.54 13.66 4.27
CA ILE A 169 10.93 12.35 3.71
C ILE A 169 12.26 12.46 2.97
N MET A 170 12.42 13.47 2.11
CA MET A 170 13.64 13.69 1.33
C MET A 170 14.83 14.13 2.19
N ALA A 171 14.58 14.73 3.34
CA ALA A 171 15.60 15.14 4.29
C ALA A 171 16.14 13.97 5.15
N GLN A 172 15.51 12.79 5.11
CA GLN A 172 16.00 11.62 5.84
C GLN A 172 17.30 11.09 5.24
N ASP A 173 18.26 10.74 6.09
CA ASP A 173 19.56 10.17 5.67
C ASP A 173 19.41 8.87 4.87
N ASN A 174 18.32 8.12 5.08
CA ASN A 174 18.03 6.85 4.40
C ASN A 174 17.07 6.98 3.20
N PHE A 175 16.76 8.21 2.75
CA PHE A 175 15.86 8.43 1.60
C PHE A 175 16.28 7.64 0.36
N GLU A 176 17.58 7.64 0.04
CA GLU A 176 18.14 6.93 -1.11
C GLU A 176 17.95 5.40 -1.00
N ASP A 177 18.06 4.85 0.21
CA ASP A 177 17.86 3.42 0.44
C ASP A 177 16.39 3.02 0.25
N VAL A 178 15.45 3.87 0.70
CA VAL A 178 14.01 3.70 0.45
C VAL A 178 13.72 3.73 -1.04
N TYR A 179 14.24 4.74 -1.76
CA TYR A 179 14.04 4.89 -3.19
C TYR A 179 14.58 3.69 -3.96
N ARG A 180 15.83 3.29 -3.71
CA ARG A 180 16.47 2.14 -4.35
C ARG A 180 15.70 0.83 -4.07
N TYR A 181 15.20 0.65 -2.85
CA TYR A 181 14.42 -0.52 -2.48
C TYR A 181 13.08 -0.56 -3.22
N ALA A 182 12.35 0.55 -3.29
CA ALA A 182 11.11 0.68 -4.05
C ALA A 182 11.34 0.39 -5.54
N GLU A 183 12.42 0.91 -6.11
CA GLU A 183 12.76 0.68 -7.52
C GLU A 183 13.12 -0.78 -7.80
N ALA A 184 13.93 -1.42 -6.95
CA ALA A 184 14.36 -2.80 -7.15
C ALA A 184 13.20 -3.80 -7.01
N THR A 185 12.26 -3.54 -6.11
CA THR A 185 11.16 -4.46 -5.78
C THR A 185 9.85 -4.14 -6.49
N LYS A 186 9.74 -2.95 -7.11
CA LYS A 186 8.53 -2.45 -7.79
C LYS A 186 7.29 -2.39 -6.90
N ILE A 187 7.47 -2.23 -5.58
CA ILE A 187 6.39 -1.97 -4.62
C ILE A 187 6.10 -0.47 -4.50
N SER A 188 5.07 -0.09 -3.74
CA SER A 188 4.77 1.32 -3.47
C SER A 188 5.90 2.01 -2.68
N PHE A 189 6.05 3.32 -2.83
CA PHE A 189 7.09 4.03 -2.09
C PHE A 189 6.78 4.01 -0.59
N ALA A 190 5.49 4.08 -0.20
CA ALA A 190 5.06 3.96 1.19
C ALA A 190 5.41 2.60 1.83
N ASP A 191 5.23 1.48 1.11
CA ASP A 191 5.59 0.16 1.61
C ASP A 191 7.10 0.01 1.76
N ALA A 192 7.87 0.51 0.78
CA ALA A 192 9.32 0.53 0.87
C ALA A 192 9.79 1.36 2.08
N TYR A 193 9.19 2.53 2.30
CA TYR A 193 9.49 3.38 3.45
C TYR A 193 9.24 2.66 4.76
N LYS A 194 8.10 1.97 4.89
CA LYS A 194 7.75 1.18 6.07
C LYS A 194 8.74 0.04 6.33
N ILE A 195 9.21 -0.65 5.29
CA ILE A 195 10.16 -1.77 5.42
C ILE A 195 11.53 -1.25 5.87
N VAL A 196 12.03 -0.21 5.20
CA VAL A 196 13.36 0.34 5.50
C VAL A 196 13.40 1.02 6.87
N ASN A 197 12.29 1.65 7.30
CA ASN A 197 12.19 2.34 8.59
C ASN A 197 11.52 1.50 9.68
N PHE A 198 11.38 0.19 9.49
CA PHE A 198 10.57 -0.66 10.38
C PHE A 198 10.96 -0.52 11.85
N ASP A 199 12.25 -0.65 12.17
CA ASP A 199 12.74 -0.61 13.56
C ASP A 199 12.47 0.74 14.22
N ARG A 200 12.68 1.86 13.50
CA ARG A 200 12.41 3.21 14.00
C ARG A 200 10.92 3.40 14.28
N ILE A 201 10.08 3.06 13.31
CA ILE A 201 8.61 3.22 13.42
C ILE A 201 8.07 2.34 14.54
N ALA A 202 8.56 1.11 14.68
CA ALA A 202 8.18 0.21 15.75
C ALA A 202 8.56 0.76 17.14
N ALA A 203 9.79 1.28 17.28
CA ALA A 203 10.25 1.92 18.52
C ALA A 203 9.42 3.15 18.88
N ALA A 204 9.15 4.04 17.92
CA ALA A 204 8.33 5.24 18.13
C ALA A 204 6.90 4.90 18.60
N ARG A 205 6.29 3.87 18.00
CA ARG A 205 4.95 3.38 18.43
C ARG A 205 4.95 2.81 19.83
N ALA A 206 5.97 2.03 20.19
CA ALA A 206 6.10 1.48 21.53
C ALA A 206 6.19 2.60 22.58
N HIS A 207 7.03 3.62 22.34
CA HIS A 207 7.14 4.78 23.22
C HIS A 207 5.85 5.59 23.32
N ALA A 208 5.15 5.81 22.20
CA ALA A 208 3.87 6.51 22.20
C ALA A 208 2.78 5.74 22.99
N ALA A 209 2.74 4.42 22.85
CA ALA A 209 1.83 3.56 23.61
C ALA A 209 2.13 3.59 25.12
N GLU A 210 3.41 3.52 25.50
CA GLU A 210 3.85 3.64 26.89
C GLU A 210 3.45 4.99 27.49
N GLN A 211 3.73 6.09 26.80
CA GLN A 211 3.35 7.43 27.25
C GLN A 211 1.83 7.60 27.33
N GLY A 212 1.09 7.02 26.38
CA GLY A 212 -0.37 6.98 26.41
C GLY A 212 -0.91 6.24 27.63
N ALA A 213 -0.34 5.08 27.96
CA ALA A 213 -0.70 4.32 29.16
C ALA A 213 -0.39 5.10 30.44
N ILE A 214 0.75 5.77 30.50
CA ILE A 214 1.13 6.67 31.61
C ILE A 214 0.10 7.78 31.78
N ASN A 215 -0.24 8.50 30.69
CA ASN A 215 -1.20 9.60 30.72
C ASN A 215 -2.62 9.13 31.13
N GLN A 216 -3.04 7.95 30.67
CA GLN A 216 -4.31 7.35 31.09
C GLN A 216 -4.32 6.94 32.56
N ALA A 217 -3.20 6.40 33.08
CA ALA A 217 -3.07 6.03 34.48
C ALA A 217 -3.14 7.27 35.40
N TYR A 218 -2.45 8.36 35.04
CA TYR A 218 -2.56 9.63 35.76
C TYR A 218 -3.97 10.21 35.70
N SER A 219 -4.59 10.26 34.51
CA SER A 219 -5.97 10.77 34.34
C SER A 219 -7.00 9.98 35.16
N LYS A 220 -6.91 8.64 35.19
CA LYS A 220 -7.78 7.80 36.03
C LYS A 220 -7.51 7.96 37.54
N GLY A 221 -6.27 8.26 37.93
CA GLY A 221 -5.92 8.61 39.31
C GLY A 221 -6.58 9.91 39.77
N HIS A 222 -6.61 10.92 38.91
CA HIS A 222 -7.29 12.19 39.18
C HIS A 222 -8.83 12.03 39.20
N LEU A 223 -9.41 11.23 38.30
CA LEU A 223 -10.86 11.00 38.27
C LEU A 223 -11.37 10.17 39.47
N ARG A 224 -10.58 9.21 39.97
CA ARG A 224 -10.93 8.47 41.20
C ARG A 224 -10.77 9.33 42.45
N ALA A 225 -9.84 10.29 42.46
CA ALA A 225 -9.74 11.29 43.51
C ALA A 225 -10.91 12.30 43.48
N SER A 226 -11.45 12.64 42.30
CA SER A 226 -12.58 13.57 42.18
C SER A 226 -13.97 12.92 42.31
N ALA A 227 -14.12 11.63 41.96
CA ALA A 227 -15.39 10.89 42.11
C ALA A 227 -15.60 10.32 43.52
N GLY A 228 -14.59 10.41 44.39
CA GLY A 228 -14.57 9.81 45.70
C GLY A 228 -14.17 10.76 46.81
N LEU A 229 -14.56 12.05 46.78
CA LEU A 229 -14.69 12.91 47.96
C LEU A 229 -15.26 14.28 47.55
N ALA A 230 -16.57 14.46 47.68
CA ALA A 230 -17.13 15.79 47.94
C ALA A 230 -16.82 16.11 49.41
N THR A 231 -15.58 16.47 49.71
CA THR A 231 -15.23 17.12 50.97
C THR A 231 -14.49 18.39 50.62
N ASN A 232 -15.04 19.52 51.07
CA ASN A 232 -14.40 20.82 51.03
C ASN A 232 -13.03 20.71 51.71
N ASP A 233 -11.97 20.54 50.92
CA ASP A 233 -10.59 20.56 51.38
C ASP A 233 -9.96 21.86 50.88
N ASP A 234 -9.90 22.88 51.74
CA ASP A 234 -9.28 24.19 51.49
C ASP A 234 -7.73 24.10 51.38
N SER A 235 -7.19 22.95 50.98
CA SER A 235 -5.75 22.75 50.85
C SER A 235 -5.25 23.16 49.47
N VAL A 236 -4.33 24.13 49.46
CA VAL A 236 -3.73 24.69 48.24
C VAL A 236 -2.76 23.68 47.63
N GLU A 237 -2.79 23.53 46.32
CA GLU A 237 -1.82 22.68 45.61
C GLU A 237 -0.43 23.32 45.56
N ILE A 238 0.62 22.50 45.50
CA ILE A 238 1.99 22.99 45.34
C ILE A 238 2.12 23.53 43.91
N PRO A 239 2.52 24.80 43.70
CA PRO A 239 2.73 25.34 42.36
C PRO A 239 3.73 24.49 41.57
N ALA A 240 3.47 24.29 40.26
CA ALA A 240 4.31 23.47 39.39
C ALA A 240 5.80 23.88 39.42
N SER A 241 6.09 25.18 39.57
CA SER A 241 7.46 25.72 39.69
C SER A 241 8.17 25.38 41.00
N GLN A 242 7.47 24.84 41.99
CA GLN A 242 8.01 24.49 43.31
C GLN A 242 8.02 22.99 43.57
N ILE A 243 7.25 22.19 42.81
CA ILE A 243 7.11 20.73 43.03
C ILE A 243 8.46 20.01 43.01
N GLU A 244 9.36 20.39 42.10
CA GLU A 244 10.66 19.73 41.91
C GLU A 244 11.57 19.96 43.12
N MET A 245 11.62 21.20 43.63
CA MET A 245 12.32 21.55 44.87
C MET A 245 11.77 20.79 46.10
N TRP A 246 10.45 20.61 46.19
CA TRP A 246 9.84 19.85 47.30
C TRP A 246 10.12 18.35 47.23
N LYS A 247 10.24 17.79 46.03
CA LYS A 247 10.65 16.39 45.82
C LYS A 247 12.12 16.18 46.17
N GLU A 248 12.99 17.11 45.80
CA GLU A 248 14.42 17.04 46.11
C GLU A 248 14.69 17.18 47.62
N ALA A 249 13.98 18.08 48.31
CA ALA A 249 14.13 18.28 49.75
C ALA A 249 13.58 17.12 50.61
N PHE A 250 12.63 16.35 50.06
CA PHE A 250 11.98 15.24 50.77
C PHE A 250 11.77 14.05 49.84
N PRO A 251 12.86 13.37 49.43
CA PRO A 251 12.83 12.31 48.41
C PRO A 251 12.01 11.08 48.84
N ASP A 252 11.90 10.85 50.15
CA ASP A 252 11.18 9.69 50.72
C ASP A 252 9.69 9.95 50.94
N LYS A 253 9.16 11.11 50.52
CA LYS A 253 7.78 11.51 50.81
C LYS A 253 6.89 11.39 49.59
N SER A 254 5.68 10.86 49.80
CA SER A 254 4.68 10.77 48.75
C SER A 254 4.12 12.16 48.40
N PRO A 255 3.57 12.36 47.19
CA PRO A 255 3.01 13.63 46.77
C PRO A 255 1.95 14.19 47.74
N ALA A 256 1.14 13.33 48.36
CA ALA A 256 0.15 13.72 49.37
C ALA A 256 0.80 14.24 50.67
N GLN A 257 1.93 13.66 51.07
CA GLN A 257 2.69 14.11 52.23
C GLN A 257 3.40 15.43 51.95
N LEU A 258 3.91 15.62 50.72
CA LEU A 258 4.45 16.91 50.27
C LEU A 258 3.39 18.01 50.31
N LYS A 259 2.17 17.75 49.82
CA LYS A 259 1.05 18.71 49.87
C LYS A 259 0.72 19.12 51.30
N LYS A 260 0.71 18.18 52.24
CA LYS A 260 0.49 18.47 53.67
C LYS A 260 1.61 19.35 54.26
N LEU A 261 2.87 19.06 53.93
CA LEU A 261 4.01 19.85 54.39
C LEU A 261 4.01 21.26 53.80
N TYR A 262 3.68 21.40 52.52
CA TYR A 262 3.54 22.70 51.86
C TYR A 262 2.46 23.56 52.52
N ASN A 263 1.27 23.01 52.74
CA ASN A 263 0.18 23.73 53.41
C ASN A 263 0.48 24.04 54.88
N ALA A 264 1.22 23.17 55.58
CA ALA A 264 1.70 23.44 56.94
C ALA A 264 2.72 24.59 56.95
N ALA A 265 3.67 24.60 56.01
CA ALA A 265 4.68 25.65 55.87
C ALA A 265 4.07 27.02 55.52
N MET A 266 3.01 27.04 54.69
CA MET A 266 2.26 28.24 54.36
C MET A 266 1.49 28.80 55.57
N LYS A 267 0.94 27.93 56.44
CA LYS A 267 0.26 28.35 57.67
C LYS A 267 1.19 28.91 58.75
N THR A 268 2.46 28.50 58.77
CA THR A 268 3.46 29.04 59.71
C THR A 268 4.06 30.38 59.27
N ARG A 269 3.73 30.86 58.07
CA ARG A 269 4.34 32.06 57.46
C ARG A 269 3.38 33.26 57.33
N GLY A 270 2.15 33.11 57.82
CA GLY A 270 1.17 34.20 58.03
C GLY A 270 0.90 34.39 59.51
#